data_AF-A0A4U7BEX1-F1
#
_entry.id   AF-A0A4U7BEX1-F1
#
_cell.length_a   1.000
_cell.length_b   1.000
_cell.length_c   1.000
_cell.angle_alpha   90.00
_cell.angle_beta   90.00
_cell.angle_gamma   90.00
#
_symmetry.space_group_name_H-M   'P 1'
#
loop_
_entity.id
_entity.type
_entity.pdbx_description
1 polymer ?
#
loop_
_entity_poly.entity_id
_entity_poly.type
_entity_poly.pdbx_seq_one_letter_code
_entity_poly.pdbx_strand_id
1 'polypeptide(L)'
;MKDVKGGYKTYVYNLGNNEVIAFARPNWETELTLFHDSNGDEYYWNRQGLIQFGGMCGPETTNCKVNGKHTYESQRRLWETMSIVGDDPYHNFLGYTVKRNIGISNSGKRFVYFSYGVAVINEQLGSWYRVHSSPVLNNYKVIKEISSRYKEILENYLGGWNIR
;
A
#
# COMPACT_ATOMS: atom_id res chain seq x y z
N MET A 1 15.15 10.41 15.01
CA MET A 1 14.15 10.02 13.99
C MET A 1 14.09 11.14 12.96
N LYS A 2 14.45 10.89 11.69
CA LYS A 2 14.26 11.90 10.65
C LYS A 2 12.80 11.87 10.21
N ASP A 3 12.08 12.96 10.42
CA ASP A 3 10.75 13.18 9.88
C ASP A 3 10.78 13.08 8.35
N VAL A 4 10.23 12.00 7.81
CA VAL A 4 10.01 11.88 6.37
C VAL A 4 8.64 12.49 6.06
N LYS A 5 8.64 13.71 5.50
CA LYS A 5 7.47 14.55 5.24
C LYS A 5 6.84 14.32 3.84
N GLY A 6 6.76 13.08 3.36
CA GLY A 6 5.89 12.72 2.23
C GLY A 6 6.37 11.58 1.30
N GLY A 7 5.49 11.23 0.36
CA GLY A 7 5.41 9.91 -0.29
C GLY A 7 4.53 8.99 0.56
N TYR A 8 3.83 8.02 -0.05
CA TYR A 8 3.00 7.13 0.75
C TYR A 8 3.86 6.41 1.80
N LYS A 9 3.45 6.50 3.08
CA LYS A 9 4.15 5.81 4.16
C LYS A 9 3.80 4.34 4.11
N THR A 10 4.82 3.50 4.18
CA THR A 10 4.69 2.05 4.25
C THR A 10 4.77 1.59 5.69
N TYR A 11 3.67 1.02 6.17
CA TYR A 11 3.61 0.42 7.50
C TYR A 11 3.60 -1.09 7.35
N VAL A 12 4.31 -1.77 8.24
CA VAL A 12 4.26 -3.24 8.34
C VAL A 12 3.20 -3.62 9.34
N TYR A 13 2.19 -4.36 8.92
CA TYR A 13 1.14 -4.86 9.78
C TYR A 13 1.07 -6.40 9.71
N ASN A 14 0.88 -7.05 10.86
CA ASN A 14 0.76 -8.50 10.96
C ASN A 14 -0.70 -8.90 10.68
N LEU A 15 -0.92 -9.63 9.59
CA LEU A 15 -2.25 -10.10 9.17
C LEU A 15 -2.66 -11.40 9.88
N GLY A 16 -1.79 -11.97 10.71
CA GLY A 16 -1.93 -13.30 11.30
C GLY A 16 -1.43 -14.39 10.35
N ASN A 17 -1.37 -15.64 10.84
CA ASN A 17 -0.99 -16.82 10.03
C ASN A 17 0.36 -16.69 9.28
N ASN A 18 1.34 -16.07 9.95
CA ASN A 18 2.69 -15.85 9.43
C ASN A 18 2.73 -15.02 8.14
N GLU A 19 1.88 -14.00 8.11
CA GLU A 19 1.71 -13.10 6.98
C GLU A 19 1.72 -11.63 7.41
N VAL A 20 2.40 -10.82 6.62
CA VAL A 20 2.54 -9.38 6.84
C VAL A 20 2.21 -8.59 5.58
N ILE A 21 1.77 -7.35 5.77
CA ILE A 21 1.50 -6.40 4.70
C ILE A 21 2.42 -5.19 4.83
N ALA A 22 2.91 -4.68 3.70
CA ALA A 22 3.34 -3.29 3.56
C ALA A 22 2.35 -2.56 2.65
N PHE A 23 1.77 -1.45 3.11
CA PHE A 23 0.71 -0.74 2.37
C PHE A 23 1.04 0.74 2.15
N ALA A 24 0.48 1.31 1.09
CA ALA A 24 0.67 2.72 0.76
C ALA A 24 -0.38 3.59 1.43
N ARG A 25 0.00 4.37 2.45
CA ARG A 25 -0.85 5.43 3.01
C ARG A 25 -0.52 6.78 2.39
N PRO A 26 -1.38 7.35 1.52
CA PRO A 26 -1.15 8.68 0.97
C PRO A 26 -1.30 9.77 2.03
N ASN A 27 -0.69 10.93 1.78
CA ASN A 27 -0.92 12.12 2.58
C ASN A 27 -2.24 12.78 2.18
N TRP A 28 -3.19 12.85 3.11
CA TRP A 28 -4.51 13.37 2.83
C TRP A 28 -4.49 14.84 2.40
N GLU A 29 -3.68 15.69 3.03
CA GLU A 29 -3.60 17.13 2.72
C GLU A 29 -2.92 17.39 1.37
N THR A 30 -1.78 16.72 1.13
CA THR A 30 -0.91 17.09 0.00
C THR A 30 -1.13 16.25 -1.27
N GLU A 31 -1.65 15.03 -1.14
CA GLU A 31 -1.84 14.08 -2.24
C GLU A 31 -3.32 13.87 -2.60
N LEU A 32 -4.17 13.61 -1.60
CA LEU A 32 -5.62 13.44 -1.83
C LEU A 32 -6.40 14.75 -1.77
N THR A 33 -5.78 15.82 -1.25
CA THR A 33 -6.36 17.14 -1.03
C THR A 33 -7.57 17.10 -0.09
N LEU A 34 -7.27 17.04 1.20
CA LEU A 34 -8.21 17.26 2.30
C LEU A 34 -8.25 18.76 2.63
N PHE A 35 -9.45 19.32 2.64
CA PHE A 35 -9.72 20.71 2.97
C PHE A 35 -10.23 20.81 4.41
N HIS A 36 -9.90 21.91 5.06
CA HIS A 36 -10.47 22.27 6.36
C HIS A 36 -11.23 23.58 6.19
N ASP A 37 -12.43 23.68 6.76
CA ASP A 37 -13.10 24.98 6.88
C ASP A 37 -12.62 25.77 8.12
N SER A 38 -13.18 26.97 8.30
CA SER A 38 -12.86 27.82 9.45
C SER A 38 -13.31 27.25 10.80
N ASN A 39 -14.20 26.25 10.80
CA ASN A 39 -14.74 25.59 12.00
C ASN A 39 -13.96 24.32 12.38
N GLY A 40 -13.05 23.86 11.50
CA GLY A 40 -12.28 22.63 11.67
C GLY A 40 -12.95 21.40 11.05
N ASP A 41 -14.02 21.57 10.26
CA ASP A 41 -14.67 20.49 9.54
C ASP A 41 -13.80 20.07 8.34
N GLU A 42 -13.62 18.76 8.19
CA GLU A 42 -12.84 18.16 7.10
C GLU A 42 -13.72 17.88 5.88
N TYR A 43 -13.29 18.34 4.71
CA TYR A 43 -13.92 18.07 3.43
C TYR A 43 -12.94 17.38 2.50
N TYR A 44 -13.41 16.33 1.84
CA TYR A 44 -12.61 15.55 0.91
C TYR A 44 -13.26 15.47 -0.46
N TRP A 45 -12.42 15.26 -1.49
CA TRP A 45 -12.94 15.04 -2.82
C TRP A 45 -13.73 13.73 -2.89
N ASN A 46 -14.89 13.79 -3.55
CA ASN A 46 -15.57 12.59 -4.02
C ASN A 46 -14.76 11.88 -5.13
N ARG A 47 -15.23 10.72 -5.59
CA ARG A 47 -14.55 9.93 -6.64
C ARG A 47 -14.18 10.77 -7.87
N GLN A 48 -15.08 11.61 -8.36
CA GLN A 48 -14.84 12.42 -9.57
C GLN A 48 -13.77 13.49 -9.32
N GLY A 49 -13.82 14.17 -8.17
CA GLY A 49 -12.79 15.12 -7.77
C GLY A 49 -11.42 14.46 -7.63
N LEU A 50 -11.35 13.27 -7.04
CA LEU A 50 -10.12 12.49 -6.94
C LEU A 50 -9.56 12.07 -8.29
N ILE A 51 -10.42 11.62 -9.22
CA ILE A 51 -10.00 11.27 -10.58
C ILE A 51 -9.39 12.48 -11.30
N GLN A 52 -9.99 13.66 -11.14
CA GLN A 52 -9.59 14.86 -11.86
C GLN A 52 -8.38 15.57 -11.23
N PHE A 53 -8.32 15.64 -9.90
CA PHE A 53 -7.41 16.53 -9.18
C PHE A 53 -6.46 15.80 -8.21
N GLY A 54 -6.78 14.58 -7.79
CA GLY A 54 -5.98 13.83 -6.83
C GLY A 54 -4.76 13.17 -7.47
N GLY A 55 -3.83 12.72 -6.62
CA GLY A 55 -2.74 11.84 -7.02
C GLY A 55 -2.12 11.17 -5.80
N MET A 56 -1.22 10.22 -6.02
CA MET A 56 -0.36 9.65 -4.97
C MET A 56 1.08 9.84 -5.40
N CYS A 57 1.92 10.42 -4.56
CA CYS A 57 3.34 10.54 -4.87
C CYS A 57 4.01 9.18 -4.76
N GLY A 58 5.16 9.03 -5.43
CA GLY A 58 5.98 7.85 -5.25
C GLY A 58 6.56 7.78 -3.83
N PRO A 59 7.17 6.64 -3.46
CA PRO A 59 7.91 6.53 -2.20
C PRO A 59 8.94 7.66 -2.04
N GLU A 60 9.11 8.15 -0.82
CA GLU A 60 10.09 9.20 -0.44
C GLU A 60 9.90 10.54 -1.17
N THR A 61 8.80 10.73 -1.91
CA THR A 61 8.54 11.92 -2.70
C THR A 61 7.52 12.80 -2.00
N THR A 62 7.95 13.92 -1.44
CA THR A 62 7.07 14.79 -0.64
C THR A 62 6.17 15.70 -1.45
N ASN A 63 6.53 15.96 -2.71
CA ASN A 63 5.76 16.76 -3.64
C ASN A 63 5.85 16.15 -5.04
N CYS A 64 4.69 15.79 -5.60
CA CYS A 64 4.56 15.27 -6.96
C CYS A 64 3.60 16.11 -7.80
N LYS A 65 3.43 17.39 -7.43
CA LYS A 65 2.71 18.39 -8.20
C LYS A 65 3.68 19.25 -9.02
N VAL A 66 3.35 19.49 -10.28
CA VAL A 66 4.01 20.43 -11.18
C VAL A 66 2.99 21.52 -11.52
N ASN A 67 3.33 22.79 -11.27
CA ASN A 67 2.41 23.93 -11.44
C ASN A 67 1.06 23.72 -10.74
N GLY A 68 1.10 23.18 -9.52
CA GLY A 68 -0.08 22.91 -8.70
C GLY A 68 -0.90 21.68 -9.10
N LYS A 69 -0.48 20.91 -10.13
CA LYS A 69 -1.21 19.73 -10.62
C LYS A 69 -0.39 18.46 -10.47
N HIS A 70 -1.02 17.36 -10.08
CA HIS A 70 -0.35 16.06 -10.06
C HIS A 70 0.09 15.62 -11.47
N THR A 71 1.26 15.00 -11.55
CA THR A 71 1.72 14.37 -12.80
C THR A 71 0.87 13.16 -13.14
N TYR A 72 0.85 12.77 -14.42
CA TYR A 72 0.15 11.56 -14.86
C TYR A 72 0.54 10.31 -14.06
N GLU A 73 1.83 10.11 -13.77
CA GLU A 73 2.27 8.96 -12.96
C GLU A 73 1.69 8.99 -11.54
N SER A 74 1.52 10.18 -10.95
CA SER A 74 0.93 10.32 -9.63
C SER A 74 -0.57 10.08 -9.64
N GLN A 75 -1.26 10.59 -10.66
CA GLN A 75 -2.68 10.31 -10.89
C GLN A 75 -2.92 8.83 -11.15
N ARG A 76 -2.08 8.19 -11.97
CA ARG A 76 -2.14 6.76 -12.27
C ARG A 76 -2.04 5.90 -11.02
N ARG A 77 -1.13 6.20 -10.08
CA ARG A 77 -1.05 5.48 -8.79
C ARG A 77 -2.36 5.56 -8.02
N LEU A 78 -2.98 6.74 -7.98
CA LEU A 78 -4.27 6.94 -7.32
C LEU A 78 -5.38 6.16 -8.02
N TRP A 79 -5.49 6.25 -9.35
CA TRP A 79 -6.53 5.54 -10.11
C TRP A 79 -6.43 4.02 -10.00
N GLU A 80 -5.20 3.48 -10.09
CA GLU A 80 -4.94 2.06 -9.83
C GLU A 80 -5.33 1.68 -8.39
N THR A 81 -5.07 2.53 -7.41
CA THR A 81 -5.48 2.25 -6.03
C THR A 81 -7.01 2.25 -5.89
N MET A 82 -7.68 3.30 -6.41
CA MET A 82 -9.13 3.48 -6.37
C MET A 82 -9.93 2.45 -7.19
N SER A 83 -9.30 1.74 -8.14
CA SER A 83 -9.94 0.63 -8.82
C SER A 83 -10.13 -0.59 -7.90
N ILE A 84 -9.41 -0.64 -6.76
CA ILE A 84 -9.44 -1.74 -5.80
C ILE A 84 -10.10 -1.33 -4.49
N VAL A 85 -9.77 -0.14 -3.97
CA VAL A 85 -10.27 0.35 -2.67
C VAL A 85 -11.59 1.10 -2.77
N GLY A 86 -12.09 1.30 -3.99
CA GLY A 86 -13.35 2.00 -4.24
C GLY A 86 -13.23 3.51 -4.05
N ASP A 87 -14.22 4.09 -3.37
CA ASP A 87 -14.39 5.54 -3.24
C ASP A 87 -13.75 6.13 -1.98
N ASP A 88 -13.15 5.29 -1.15
CA ASP A 88 -12.54 5.70 0.11
C ASP A 88 -11.05 5.32 0.19
N PRO A 89 -10.19 5.97 -0.62
CA PRO A 89 -8.74 5.84 -0.52
C PRO A 89 -8.15 6.60 0.69
N TYR A 90 -8.98 7.22 1.53
CA TYR A 90 -8.57 7.92 2.73
C TYR A 90 -8.40 6.95 3.90
N HIS A 91 -9.25 5.92 3.99
CA HIS A 91 -9.19 4.92 5.06
C HIS A 91 -8.80 3.53 4.58
N ASN A 92 -8.90 3.24 3.28
CA ASN A 92 -8.58 1.93 2.72
C ASN A 92 -7.29 2.00 1.88
N PHE A 93 -6.30 1.22 2.27
CA PHE A 93 -4.97 1.28 1.68
C PHE A 93 -4.59 -0.03 1.01
N LEU A 94 -4.20 0.07 -0.27
CA LEU A 94 -3.70 -1.06 -1.04
C LEU A 94 -2.28 -1.41 -0.61
N GLY A 95 -2.00 -2.69 -0.39
CA GLY A 95 -0.70 -3.16 0.07
C GLY A 95 -0.26 -4.50 -0.49
N TYR A 96 1.05 -4.68 -0.48
CA TYR A 96 1.74 -5.90 -0.84
C TYR A 96 1.89 -6.81 0.39
N THR A 97 1.53 -8.08 0.24
CA THR A 97 1.56 -9.06 1.32
C THR A 97 2.64 -10.11 1.08
N VAL A 98 3.29 -10.54 2.15
CA VAL A 98 4.23 -11.65 2.17
C VAL A 98 3.78 -12.63 3.23
N LYS A 99 3.59 -13.89 2.85
CA LYS A 99 3.29 -15.00 3.75
C LYS A 99 4.44 -16.00 3.72
N ARG A 100 4.93 -16.38 4.89
CA ARG A 100 5.95 -17.41 5.02
C ARG A 100 5.32 -18.75 5.34
N ASN A 101 5.67 -19.76 4.57
CA ASN A 101 5.16 -21.12 4.69
C ASN A 101 6.31 -22.10 4.95
N ILE A 102 5.97 -23.26 5.50
CA ILE A 102 6.90 -24.39 5.65
C ILE A 102 6.29 -25.56 4.87
N GLY A 103 6.93 -25.92 3.77
CA GLY A 103 6.61 -27.09 2.97
C GLY A 103 7.37 -28.33 3.43
N ILE A 104 6.91 -29.50 3.00
CA ILE A 104 7.61 -30.77 3.16
C ILE A 104 7.83 -31.34 1.76
N SER A 105 9.07 -31.63 1.39
CA SER A 105 9.41 -32.22 0.10
C SER A 105 8.95 -33.68 0.02
N ASN A 106 8.96 -34.25 -1.18
CA ASN A 106 8.70 -35.69 -1.39
C ASN A 106 9.66 -36.60 -0.60
N SER A 107 10.84 -36.09 -0.19
CA SER A 107 11.81 -36.79 0.65
C SER A 107 11.64 -36.54 2.15
N GLY A 108 10.54 -35.91 2.58
CA GLY A 108 10.24 -35.60 3.98
C GLY A 108 11.03 -34.42 4.55
N LYS A 109 11.84 -33.73 3.74
CA LYS A 109 12.63 -32.58 4.21
C LYS A 109 11.77 -31.32 4.25
N ARG A 110 11.78 -30.64 5.39
CA ARG A 110 11.12 -29.33 5.55
C ARG A 110 11.87 -28.27 4.75
N PHE A 111 11.15 -27.33 4.13
CA PHE A 111 11.73 -26.16 3.46
C PHE A 111 10.86 -24.93 3.64
N VAL A 112 11.47 -23.75 3.68
CA VAL A 112 10.75 -22.47 3.73
C VAL A 112 10.46 -22.00 2.32
N TYR A 113 9.25 -21.49 2.11
CA TYR A 113 8.91 -20.75 0.89
C TYR A 113 7.97 -19.60 1.21
N PHE A 114 8.00 -18.56 0.39
CA PHE A 114 7.18 -17.37 0.55
C PHE A 114 6.11 -17.32 -0.54
N SER A 115 4.92 -16.87 -0.14
CA SER A 115 3.83 -16.52 -1.04
C SER A 115 3.61 -15.02 -1.00
N TYR A 116 3.27 -14.44 -2.14
CA TYR A 116 3.08 -13.01 -2.30
C TYR A 116 1.67 -12.72 -2.76
N GLY A 117 1.11 -11.62 -2.32
CA GLY A 117 -0.23 -11.23 -2.72
C GLY A 117 -0.51 -9.76 -2.51
N VAL A 118 -1.76 -9.40 -2.67
CA VAL A 118 -2.25 -8.04 -2.46
C VAL A 118 -3.41 -8.09 -1.47
N ALA A 119 -3.46 -7.10 -0.58
CA ALA A 119 -4.57 -6.91 0.33
C ALA A 119 -4.89 -5.42 0.45
N VAL A 120 -6.10 -5.14 0.91
CA VAL A 120 -6.51 -3.81 1.35
C VAL A 120 -6.64 -3.85 2.85
N ILE A 121 -6.06 -2.86 3.52
CA ILE A 121 -6.18 -2.66 4.96
C ILE A 121 -6.98 -1.39 5.23
N ASN A 122 -7.86 -1.47 6.22
CA ASN A 122 -8.51 -0.32 6.81
C ASN A 122 -7.95 -0.12 8.22
N GLU A 123 -7.11 0.90 8.41
CA GLU A 123 -6.45 1.12 9.70
C GLU A 123 -7.45 1.52 10.81
N GLN A 124 -8.50 2.27 10.46
CA GLN A 124 -9.49 2.74 11.43
C GLN A 124 -10.31 1.59 12.01
N LEU A 125 -10.69 0.63 11.17
CA LEU A 125 -11.48 -0.54 11.56
C LEU A 125 -10.62 -1.73 12.00
N GLY A 126 -9.29 -1.66 11.81
CA GLY A 126 -8.38 -2.79 12.04
C GLY A 126 -8.67 -3.99 11.15
N SER A 127 -9.38 -3.79 10.05
CA SER A 127 -9.85 -4.84 9.15
C SER A 127 -9.02 -4.89 7.87
N TRP A 128 -9.01 -6.04 7.21
CA TRP A 128 -8.35 -6.20 5.92
C TRP A 128 -9.06 -7.25 5.08
N TYR A 129 -8.90 -7.16 3.76
CA TYR A 129 -9.38 -8.19 2.83
C TYR A 129 -8.37 -8.48 1.73
N ARG A 130 -8.42 -9.72 1.23
CA ARG A 130 -7.55 -10.19 0.16
C ARG A 130 -8.02 -9.68 -1.20
N VAL A 131 -7.07 -9.28 -2.04
CA VAL A 131 -7.31 -8.98 -3.45
C VAL A 131 -6.79 -10.15 -4.29
N HIS A 132 -7.71 -10.96 -4.83
CA HIS A 132 -7.39 -12.12 -5.66
C HIS A 132 -7.15 -11.72 -7.12
N SER A 133 -6.08 -10.98 -7.39
CA SER A 133 -5.78 -10.49 -8.74
C SER A 133 -4.28 -10.47 -9.05
N SER A 134 -3.83 -11.41 -9.88
CA SER A 134 -2.46 -11.42 -10.40
C SER A 134 -2.12 -10.16 -11.21
N PRO A 135 -3.04 -9.59 -12.03
CA PRO A 135 -2.80 -8.30 -12.67
C PRO A 135 -2.47 -7.17 -11.68
N VAL A 136 -3.18 -7.09 -10.56
CA VAL A 136 -2.92 -6.08 -9.52
C VAL A 136 -1.53 -6.30 -8.92
N LEU A 137 -1.20 -7.54 -8.55
CA LEU A 137 0.10 -7.90 -7.99
C LEU A 137 1.27 -7.56 -8.92
N ASN A 138 1.12 -7.83 -10.22
CA ASN A 138 2.23 -7.78 -11.18
C ASN A 138 2.34 -6.45 -11.93
N ASN A 139 1.26 -5.67 -12.03
CA ASN A 139 1.23 -4.51 -12.93
C ASN A 139 0.99 -3.19 -12.21
N TYR A 140 0.35 -3.17 -11.04
CA TYR A 140 0.03 -1.90 -10.38
C TYR A 140 1.29 -1.26 -9.82
N LYS A 141 1.46 0.02 -10.13
CA LYS A 141 2.65 0.81 -9.85
C LYS A 141 2.95 0.82 -8.36
N VAL A 142 1.95 1.12 -7.54
CA VAL A 142 2.06 1.15 -6.07
C VAL A 142 2.52 -0.20 -5.54
N ILE A 143 1.93 -1.31 -5.99
CA ILE A 143 2.33 -2.65 -5.53
C ILE A 143 3.76 -2.99 -5.93
N LYS A 144 4.17 -2.67 -7.16
CA LYS A 144 5.54 -2.92 -7.62
C LYS A 144 6.58 -2.09 -6.88
N GLU A 145 6.24 -0.85 -6.55
CA GLU A 145 7.11 0.04 -5.78
C GLU A 145 7.24 -0.39 -4.32
N ILE A 146 6.16 -0.88 -3.70
CA ILE A 146 6.24 -1.48 -2.37
C ILE A 146 7.07 -2.77 -2.43
N SER A 147 6.77 -3.68 -3.36
CA SER A 147 7.42 -4.99 -3.42
C SER A 147 8.93 -4.87 -3.67
N SER A 148 9.37 -3.97 -4.56
CA SER A 148 10.79 -3.77 -4.85
C SER A 148 11.59 -3.24 -3.66
N ARG A 149 10.94 -2.56 -2.70
CA ARG A 149 11.58 -1.95 -1.54
C ARG A 149 11.45 -2.79 -0.27
N TYR A 150 10.31 -3.46 -0.09
CA TYR A 150 9.95 -4.08 1.19
C TYR A 150 9.96 -5.61 1.17
N LYS A 151 10.07 -6.27 0.02
CA LYS A 151 10.01 -7.74 -0.05
C LYS A 151 10.99 -8.41 0.92
N GLU A 152 12.27 -8.12 0.82
CA GLU A 152 13.30 -8.74 1.68
C GLU A 152 13.12 -8.37 3.15
N ILE A 153 12.67 -7.14 3.43
CA ILE A 153 12.37 -6.69 4.80
C ILE A 153 11.26 -7.54 5.41
N LEU A 154 10.17 -7.75 4.67
CA LEU A 154 9.03 -8.55 5.12
C LEU A 154 9.38 -10.04 5.25
N GLU A 155 10.16 -10.59 4.32
CA GLU A 155 10.66 -11.97 4.42
C GLU A 155 11.51 -12.18 5.67
N ASN A 156 12.44 -11.26 5.95
CA ASN A 156 13.28 -11.29 7.14
C ASN A 156 12.48 -11.08 8.43
N TYR A 157 11.49 -10.18 8.41
CA TYR A 157 10.58 -9.95 9.52
C TYR A 157 9.84 -11.24 9.92
N LEU A 158 9.48 -12.08 8.93
CA LEU A 158 8.86 -13.39 9.14
C LEU A 158 9.85 -14.50 9.54
N GLY A 159 11.11 -14.17 9.82
CA GLY A 159 12.15 -15.14 10.21
C GLY A 159 13.00 -15.68 9.06
N GLY A 160 12.83 -15.13 7.85
CA GLY A 160 13.65 -15.44 6.67
C GLY A 160 13.57 -16.91 6.25
N TRP A 161 14.63 -17.36 5.57
CA TRP A 161 14.75 -18.70 4.99
C TRP A 161 15.12 -19.80 5.99
N ASN A 162 15.28 -19.46 7.27
CA ASN A 162 15.66 -20.40 8.31
C ASN A 162 14.50 -21.35 8.62
N ILE A 163 14.74 -22.66 8.55
CA ILE A 163 13.80 -23.69 9.03
C ILE A 163 14.00 -23.82 10.54
N ARG A 164 13.56 -22.83 11.32
CA ARG A 164 13.38 -23.00 12.77
C ARG A 164 12.01 -23.63 13.02
#